data_AF-W7U3L7-F1
#
_entry.id   AF-W7U3L7-F1
#
_cell.length_a   1.000
_cell.length_b   1.000
_cell.length_c   1.000
_cell.angle_alpha   90.00
_cell.angle_beta   90.00
_cell.angle_gamma   90.00
#
_symmetry.space_group_name_H-M   'P 1'
#
loop_
_entity.id
_entity.type
_entity.pdbx_description
1 polymer ?
#
loop_
_entity_poly.entity_id
_entity_poly.type
_entity_poly.pdbx_seq_one_letter_code
_entity_poly.pdbx_strand_id
1 'polypeptide(L)'
;MVKHASTSEAFCPGDAEGAICRLEECIRGNYCKGTAGWGVVRETAHEVAVAEADRPVSHDTDLIEVAFRAVLAGIVQEVLGKGEDVLDEEKFGLRALLDLALDLAQAGREEQEPGLGLRSVFFLLEDIFELLGVEQIQNFWPEVEKRESALFGLFKTARKSNLTMLKLCNSLLRKLSKGHNTAICGRIMMYLSRNWELSDPSAINKGGMANLSNKTAFEEPEDFARQQAREAEKTRRDEELRVAVEGRGGKEGGEEVDEEPIDYSLYKTFWGLQEHVSDPARLLQSEEAWSAFLRDAKVVLQAFEGFTVSEEAVATLLNGEEGAGEEGGEEGGRMGERTEIGPRQRERKEK
;
A
#
# COMPACT_ATOMS: atom_id res chain seq x y z
N MET A 1 26.90 22.92 -8.11
CA MET A 1 26.91 23.77 -9.31
C MET A 1 26.89 22.87 -10.52
N VAL A 2 25.70 22.48 -10.98
CA VAL A 2 25.52 21.78 -12.25
C VAL A 2 25.71 22.82 -13.35
N LYS A 3 26.60 22.56 -14.31
CA LYS A 3 26.81 23.46 -15.45
C LYS A 3 25.62 23.31 -16.39
N HIS A 4 24.78 24.34 -16.47
CA HIS A 4 23.74 24.45 -17.48
C HIS A 4 24.41 24.52 -18.87
N ALA A 5 24.09 23.57 -19.74
CA ALA A 5 24.30 23.73 -21.17
C ALA A 5 23.24 24.70 -21.68
N SER A 6 23.70 25.83 -22.21
CA SER A 6 22.85 26.84 -22.83
C SER A 6 22.62 26.44 -24.29
N THR A 7 21.59 25.65 -24.57
CA THR A 7 21.06 25.44 -25.92
C THR A 7 19.67 26.04 -25.99
N SER A 8 19.64 27.31 -26.40
CA SER A 8 18.45 28.07 -26.75
C SER A 8 18.01 27.69 -28.16
N GLU A 9 17.33 26.56 -28.32
CA GLU A 9 16.48 26.32 -29.48
C GLU A 9 15.10 25.90 -28.96
N ALA A 10 14.15 26.84 -29.04
CA ALA A 10 12.76 26.60 -28.69
C ALA A 10 12.20 25.51 -29.60
N PHE A 11 11.55 24.51 -29.01
CA PHE A 11 10.95 23.38 -29.67
C PHE A 11 10.00 23.77 -30.79
N CYS A 12 10.25 23.19 -31.97
CA CYS A 12 9.25 23.07 -33.02
C CYS A 12 8.42 21.79 -32.73
N PRO A 13 7.10 21.89 -32.56
CA PRO A 13 6.24 20.72 -32.48
C PRO A 13 6.41 19.87 -33.76
N GLY A 14 6.82 18.60 -33.60
CA GLY A 14 7.10 17.63 -34.67
C GLY A 14 8.56 17.20 -34.81
N ASP A 15 9.45 17.55 -33.87
CA ASP A 15 10.88 17.21 -33.90
C ASP A 15 11.20 15.96 -33.05
N ALA A 16 10.97 14.79 -33.65
CA ALA A 16 11.36 13.49 -33.09
C ALA A 16 12.86 13.40 -32.77
N GLU A 17 13.70 14.05 -33.59
CA GLU A 17 15.16 14.07 -33.44
C GLU A 17 15.57 14.84 -32.19
N GLY A 18 14.91 15.97 -31.91
CA GLY A 18 15.10 16.76 -30.69
C GLY A 18 14.71 16.02 -29.41
N ALA A 19 13.60 15.27 -29.41
CA ALA A 19 13.17 14.46 -28.26
C ALA A 19 14.16 13.32 -27.96
N ILE A 20 14.66 12.66 -28.99
CA ILE A 20 15.65 11.59 -28.89
C ILE A 20 17.01 12.15 -28.43
N CYS A 21 17.42 13.29 -28.96
CA CYS A 21 18.64 13.99 -28.53
C CYS A 21 18.60 14.33 -27.03
N ARG A 22 17.48 14.82 -26.50
CA ARG A 22 17.35 15.08 -25.05
C ARG A 22 17.37 13.79 -24.22
N LEU A 23 16.78 12.70 -24.69
CA LEU A 23 16.91 11.40 -24.03
C LEU A 23 18.38 10.94 -24.00
N GLU A 24 19.10 11.08 -25.12
CA GLU A 24 20.54 10.80 -25.18
C GLU A 24 21.36 11.73 -24.27
N GLU A 25 21.00 13.00 -24.15
CA GLU A 25 21.64 13.94 -23.22
C GLU A 25 21.39 13.57 -21.77
N CYS A 26 20.18 13.15 -21.40
CA CYS A 26 19.90 12.58 -20.08
C CYS A 26 20.74 11.32 -19.83
N ILE A 27 20.84 10.43 -20.82
CA ILE A 27 21.68 9.23 -20.75
C ILE A 27 23.17 9.60 -20.55
N ARG A 28 23.71 10.54 -21.34
CA ARG A 28 25.11 11.01 -21.29
C ARG A 28 25.42 11.79 -20.01
N GLY A 29 24.46 12.56 -19.54
CA GLY A 29 24.49 13.31 -18.29
C GLY A 29 24.65 12.40 -17.06
N ASN A 30 24.46 11.08 -17.23
CA ASN A 30 24.68 10.08 -16.20
C ASN A 30 23.83 10.34 -14.95
N TYR A 31 22.63 10.90 -15.11
CA TYR A 31 21.77 11.28 -13.99
C TYR A 31 21.39 10.08 -13.10
N CYS A 32 21.32 8.87 -13.68
CA CYS A 32 21.06 7.61 -12.96
C CYS A 32 22.33 6.76 -12.69
N LYS A 33 23.52 7.35 -12.78
CA LYS A 33 24.78 6.58 -12.63
C LYS A 33 24.98 6.14 -11.18
N GLY A 34 25.10 4.82 -11.00
CA GLY A 34 25.27 4.18 -9.69
C GLY A 34 24.01 3.48 -9.20
N THR A 35 22.87 3.64 -9.88
CA THR A 35 21.66 2.85 -9.64
C THR A 35 21.86 1.42 -10.15
N ALA A 36 21.38 0.43 -9.39
CA ALA A 36 21.41 -0.97 -9.81
C ALA A 36 20.68 -1.15 -11.15
N GLY A 37 21.21 -2.02 -12.01
CA GLY A 37 20.68 -2.24 -13.36
C GLY A 37 20.82 -1.07 -14.35
N TRP A 38 21.44 0.07 -13.98
CA TRP A 38 21.60 1.22 -14.90
C TRP A 38 22.32 0.85 -16.20
N GLY A 39 23.31 -0.05 -16.15
CA GLY A 39 24.03 -0.49 -17.35
C GLY A 39 23.09 -1.05 -18.42
N VAL A 40 22.16 -1.91 -18.00
CA VAL A 40 21.13 -2.53 -18.84
C VAL A 40 20.21 -1.47 -19.40
N VAL A 41 19.59 -0.66 -18.52
CA VAL A 41 18.67 0.41 -18.92
C VAL A 41 19.31 1.35 -19.93
N ARG A 42 20.58 1.74 -19.70
CA ARG A 42 21.31 2.66 -20.56
C ARG A 42 21.57 2.07 -21.95
N GLU A 43 21.98 0.82 -22.01
CA GLU A 43 22.27 0.12 -23.27
C GLU A 43 20.98 -0.07 -24.07
N THR A 44 19.93 -0.61 -23.44
CA THR A 44 18.61 -0.77 -24.07
C THR A 44 18.01 0.57 -24.51
N ALA A 45 18.10 1.62 -23.69
CA ALA A 45 17.59 2.95 -24.04
C ALA A 45 18.34 3.56 -25.23
N HIS A 46 19.65 3.38 -25.32
CA HIS A 46 20.42 3.84 -26.46
C HIS A 46 20.07 3.07 -27.74
N GLU A 47 19.94 1.74 -27.68
CA GLU A 47 19.53 0.93 -28.83
C GLU A 47 18.15 1.31 -29.35
N VAL A 48 17.19 1.49 -28.44
CA VAL A 48 15.83 1.91 -28.78
C VAL A 48 15.83 3.33 -29.35
N ALA A 49 16.56 4.28 -28.74
CA ALA A 49 16.66 5.65 -29.24
C ALA A 49 17.17 5.70 -30.69
N VAL A 50 18.20 4.92 -31.01
CA VAL A 50 18.74 4.82 -32.38
C VAL A 50 17.71 4.17 -33.33
N ALA A 51 16.99 3.14 -32.88
CA ALA A 51 16.00 2.44 -33.71
C ALA A 51 14.71 3.27 -33.98
N GLU A 52 14.33 4.15 -33.06
CA GLU A 52 13.15 5.01 -33.19
C GLU A 52 13.42 6.34 -33.92
N ALA A 53 14.69 6.73 -34.12
CA ALA A 53 15.08 8.00 -34.76
C ALA A 53 14.53 8.19 -36.17
N ASP A 54 14.38 7.10 -36.93
CA ASP A 54 13.91 7.14 -38.32
C ASP A 54 12.37 6.96 -38.46
N ARG A 55 11.62 6.82 -37.36
CA ARG A 55 10.17 6.55 -37.45
C ARG A 55 9.34 7.82 -37.66
N PRO A 56 8.40 7.83 -38.62
CA PRO A 56 7.47 8.94 -38.79
C PRO A 56 6.41 8.90 -37.69
N VAL A 57 6.56 9.73 -36.65
CA VAL A 57 5.58 9.85 -35.56
C VAL A 57 4.82 11.17 -35.67
N SER A 58 3.52 11.15 -35.37
CA SER A 58 2.63 12.30 -35.61
C SER A 58 2.73 13.40 -34.54
N HIS A 59 3.19 13.11 -33.32
CA HIS A 59 3.31 14.04 -32.19
C HIS A 59 4.43 13.61 -31.21
N ASP A 60 5.22 14.56 -30.69
CA ASP A 60 6.46 14.30 -29.93
C ASP A 60 6.26 13.68 -28.54
N THR A 61 5.10 13.95 -27.90
CA THR A 61 4.77 13.34 -26.61
C THR A 61 4.56 11.84 -26.71
N ASP A 62 4.09 11.37 -27.86
CA ASP A 62 3.83 9.95 -28.09
C ASP A 62 5.15 9.20 -28.35
N LEU A 63 6.15 9.87 -28.92
CA LEU A 63 7.45 9.25 -29.21
C LEU A 63 8.20 8.88 -27.92
N ILE A 64 8.26 9.77 -26.93
CA ILE A 64 8.93 9.48 -25.65
C ILE A 64 8.19 8.39 -24.89
N GLU A 65 6.85 8.42 -24.87
CA GLU A 65 6.05 7.33 -24.30
C GLU A 65 6.35 5.99 -24.99
N VAL A 66 6.40 5.97 -26.33
CA VAL A 66 6.74 4.78 -27.13
C VAL A 66 8.17 4.32 -26.85
N ALA A 67 9.13 5.24 -26.74
CA ALA A 67 10.52 4.91 -26.44
C ALA A 67 10.65 4.26 -25.07
N PHE A 68 10.08 4.84 -24.00
CA PHE A 68 10.12 4.22 -22.66
C PHE A 68 9.44 2.85 -22.63
N ARG A 69 8.33 2.67 -23.35
CA ARG A 69 7.69 1.35 -23.49
C ARG A 69 8.56 0.35 -24.24
N ALA A 70 9.23 0.78 -25.30
CA ALA A 70 10.15 -0.07 -26.04
C ALA A 70 11.38 -0.44 -25.20
N VAL A 71 11.89 0.47 -24.37
CA VAL A 71 12.95 0.16 -23.39
C VAL A 71 12.47 -0.85 -22.36
N LEU A 72 11.29 -0.64 -21.77
CA LEU A 72 10.70 -1.61 -20.84
C LEU A 72 10.50 -2.98 -21.50
N ALA A 73 10.02 -3.01 -22.75
CA ALA A 73 9.87 -4.25 -23.50
C ALA A 73 11.20 -4.95 -23.78
N GLY A 74 12.26 -4.19 -24.11
CA GLY A 74 13.61 -4.72 -24.27
C GLY A 74 14.15 -5.34 -22.97
N ILE A 75 13.94 -4.66 -21.83
CA ILE A 75 14.28 -5.21 -20.52
C ILE A 75 13.54 -6.52 -20.25
N VAL A 76 12.23 -6.57 -20.52
CA VAL A 76 11.43 -7.80 -20.37
C VAL A 76 11.95 -8.91 -21.29
N GLN A 77 12.35 -8.61 -22.53
CA GLN A 77 12.95 -9.58 -23.43
C GLN A 77 14.28 -10.12 -22.90
N GLU A 78 15.11 -9.27 -22.29
CA GLU A 78 16.38 -9.69 -21.69
C GLU A 78 16.15 -10.62 -20.47
N VAL A 79 15.14 -10.31 -19.65
CA VAL A 79 14.72 -11.15 -18.51
C VAL A 79 14.33 -12.55 -18.99
N LEU A 80 13.47 -12.62 -20.02
CA LEU A 80 13.03 -13.87 -20.63
C LEU A 80 14.20 -14.61 -21.31
N GLY A 81 15.11 -13.88 -21.97
CA GLY A 81 16.30 -14.44 -22.61
C GLY A 81 17.29 -15.07 -21.64
N LYS A 82 17.33 -14.58 -20.39
CA LYS A 82 18.11 -15.14 -19.28
C LYS A 82 17.41 -16.28 -18.54
N GLY A 83 16.16 -16.59 -18.91
CA GLY A 83 15.36 -17.63 -18.27
C GLY A 83 14.85 -17.24 -16.87
N GLU A 84 14.75 -15.94 -16.58
CA GLU A 84 14.13 -15.45 -15.35
C GLU A 84 12.63 -15.21 -15.59
N ASP A 85 11.79 -15.66 -14.65
CA ASP A 85 10.34 -15.44 -14.71
C ASP A 85 9.89 -14.17 -13.96
N VAL A 86 10.84 -13.50 -13.30
CA VAL A 86 10.60 -12.42 -12.35
C VAL A 86 11.42 -11.20 -12.76
N LEU A 87 10.73 -10.09 -12.97
CA LEU A 87 11.32 -8.77 -13.20
C LEU A 87 12.00 -8.27 -11.90
N ASP A 88 13.25 -8.65 -11.70
CA ASP A 88 14.08 -8.24 -10.56
C ASP A 88 14.60 -6.80 -10.75
N GLU A 89 14.18 -5.89 -9.87
CA GLU A 89 14.59 -4.49 -9.92
C GLU A 89 16.11 -4.32 -9.86
N GLU A 90 16.81 -5.07 -9.00
CA GLU A 90 18.24 -4.89 -8.76
C GLU A 90 19.06 -5.29 -9.99
N LYS A 91 18.60 -6.29 -10.72
CA LYS A 91 19.28 -6.81 -11.92
C LYS A 91 18.99 -5.97 -13.15
N PHE A 92 17.73 -5.60 -13.34
CA PHE A 92 17.23 -5.04 -14.61
C PHE A 92 16.94 -3.54 -14.57
N GLY A 93 17.02 -2.91 -13.40
CA GLY A 93 17.10 -1.46 -13.26
C GLY A 93 15.80 -0.70 -13.46
N LEU A 94 14.64 -1.28 -13.11
CA LEU A 94 13.34 -0.59 -13.23
C LEU A 94 13.31 0.77 -12.52
N ARG A 95 13.99 0.85 -11.36
CA ARG A 95 14.20 2.09 -10.64
C ARG A 95 14.98 3.12 -11.47
N ALA A 96 16.05 2.69 -12.14
CA ALA A 96 16.85 3.56 -12.98
C ALA A 96 16.06 4.04 -14.21
N LEU A 97 15.18 3.20 -14.74
CA LEU A 97 14.26 3.58 -15.82
C LEU A 97 13.24 4.64 -15.35
N LEU A 98 12.68 4.47 -14.14
CA LEU A 98 11.79 5.45 -13.52
C LEU A 98 12.52 6.79 -13.23
N ASP A 99 13.75 6.73 -12.72
CA ASP A 99 14.59 7.92 -12.49
C ASP A 99 14.84 8.67 -13.80
N LEU A 100 15.21 7.96 -14.87
CA LEU A 100 15.43 8.55 -16.19
C LEU A 100 14.16 9.24 -16.73
N ALA A 101 13.00 8.61 -16.57
CA ALA A 101 11.72 9.20 -16.98
C ALA A 101 11.38 10.46 -16.16
N LEU A 102 11.65 10.45 -14.86
CA LEU A 102 11.44 11.59 -13.98
C LEU A 102 12.38 12.75 -14.32
N ASP A 103 13.65 12.47 -14.56
CA ASP A 103 14.65 13.47 -14.91
C ASP A 103 14.29 14.15 -16.24
N LEU A 104 13.89 13.37 -17.24
CA LEU A 104 13.42 13.91 -18.52
C LEU A 104 12.16 14.79 -18.35
N ALA A 105 11.20 14.34 -17.53
CA ALA A 105 9.99 15.10 -17.24
C ALA A 105 10.26 16.38 -16.42
N GLN A 106 11.36 16.42 -15.64
CA GLN A 106 11.80 17.62 -14.93
C GLN A 106 12.55 18.59 -15.85
N ALA A 107 13.46 18.09 -16.68
CA ALA A 107 14.17 18.89 -17.68
C ALA A 107 13.20 19.64 -18.60
N GLY A 108 12.15 18.96 -19.09
CA GLY A 108 11.12 19.59 -19.91
C GLY A 108 10.36 20.73 -19.21
N ARG A 109 10.30 20.76 -17.87
CA ARG A 109 9.64 21.84 -17.11
C ARG A 109 10.50 23.08 -16.96
N GLU A 110 11.80 22.92 -16.77
CA GLU A 110 12.73 24.05 -16.60
C GLU A 110 12.86 24.86 -17.89
N GLU A 111 12.73 24.20 -19.04
CA GLU A 111 12.85 24.80 -20.37
C GLU A 111 11.54 25.46 -20.89
N GLN A 112 10.51 25.58 -20.04
CA GLN A 112 9.17 26.10 -20.40
C GLN A 112 8.47 25.34 -21.54
N GLU A 113 8.80 24.07 -21.74
CA GLU A 113 8.20 23.26 -22.81
C GLU A 113 7.06 22.39 -22.26
N PRO A 114 5.80 22.78 -22.50
CA PRO A 114 4.68 22.22 -21.77
C PRO A 114 4.35 20.82 -22.29
N GLY A 115 4.93 19.77 -21.70
CA GLY A 115 4.43 18.40 -21.86
C GLY A 115 5.45 17.30 -22.09
N LEU A 116 6.73 17.62 -22.32
CA LEU A 116 7.73 16.59 -22.64
C LEU A 116 7.91 15.61 -21.47
N GLY A 117 7.72 14.31 -21.72
CA GLY A 117 7.92 13.25 -20.72
C GLY A 117 6.89 13.20 -19.56
N LEU A 118 6.08 14.23 -19.35
CA LEU A 118 5.14 14.34 -18.22
C LEU A 118 4.16 13.16 -18.11
N ARG A 119 3.67 12.65 -19.25
CA ARG A 119 2.76 11.50 -19.29
C ARG A 119 3.50 10.17 -19.25
N SER A 120 4.70 10.12 -19.82
CA SER A 120 5.52 8.91 -19.91
C SER A 120 5.84 8.31 -18.55
N VAL A 121 6.09 9.13 -17.52
CA VAL A 121 6.32 8.66 -16.14
C VAL A 121 5.13 7.84 -15.62
N PHE A 122 3.90 8.30 -15.82
CA PHE A 122 2.71 7.65 -15.26
C PHE A 122 2.30 6.41 -16.05
N PHE A 123 2.45 6.44 -17.37
CA PHE A 123 2.26 5.25 -18.20
C PHE A 123 3.32 4.20 -17.92
N LEU A 124 4.58 4.60 -17.76
CA LEU A 124 5.66 3.69 -17.41
C LEU A 124 5.39 3.02 -16.05
N LEU A 125 4.93 3.78 -15.04
CA LEU A 125 4.52 3.20 -13.76
C LEU A 125 3.36 2.22 -13.93
N GLU A 126 2.33 2.56 -14.72
CA GLU A 126 1.22 1.65 -15.03
C GLU A 126 1.72 0.34 -15.66
N ASP A 127 2.55 0.44 -16.69
CA ASP A 127 3.11 -0.69 -17.42
C ASP A 127 4.03 -1.55 -16.52
N ILE A 128 4.88 -0.93 -15.69
CA ILE A 128 5.72 -1.66 -14.71
C ILE A 128 4.83 -2.46 -13.74
N PHE A 129 3.87 -1.81 -13.09
CA PHE A 129 3.04 -2.46 -12.07
C PHE A 129 2.07 -3.51 -12.64
N GLU A 130 1.71 -3.41 -13.92
CA GLU A 130 0.98 -4.47 -14.63
C GLU A 130 1.83 -5.74 -14.76
N LEU A 131 3.13 -5.59 -15.07
CA LEU A 131 4.10 -6.68 -15.22
C LEU A 131 4.55 -7.30 -13.88
N LEU A 132 4.56 -6.54 -12.79
CA LEU A 132 5.03 -7.04 -11.49
C LEU A 132 4.03 -8.01 -10.83
N GLY A 133 4.54 -9.12 -10.30
CA GLY A 133 3.84 -10.01 -9.38
C GLY A 133 3.64 -9.40 -7.99
N VAL A 134 2.79 -10.03 -7.16
CA VAL A 134 2.37 -9.49 -5.85
C VAL A 134 3.55 -9.20 -4.91
N GLU A 135 4.55 -10.07 -4.87
CA GLU A 135 5.74 -9.90 -4.03
C GLU A 135 6.61 -8.73 -4.53
N GLN A 136 6.84 -8.65 -5.84
CA GLN A 136 7.65 -7.58 -6.43
C GLN A 136 7.00 -6.21 -6.27
N ILE A 137 5.66 -6.13 -6.31
CA ILE A 137 4.93 -4.89 -6.01
C ILE A 137 5.28 -4.37 -4.61
N GLN A 138 5.40 -5.27 -3.62
CA GLN A 138 5.75 -4.88 -2.25
C GLN A 138 7.18 -4.36 -2.15
N ASN A 139 8.10 -4.95 -2.92
CA ASN A 139 9.50 -4.55 -2.96
C ASN A 139 9.72 -3.25 -3.75
N PHE A 140 8.96 -3.02 -4.82
CA PHE A 140 9.10 -1.86 -5.70
C PHE A 140 8.33 -0.62 -5.22
N TRP A 141 7.21 -0.77 -4.51
CA TRP A 141 6.44 0.38 -3.99
C TRP A 141 7.24 1.38 -3.14
N PRO A 142 8.17 0.97 -2.25
CA PRO A 142 9.09 1.89 -1.58
C PRO A 142 9.83 2.85 -2.52
N GLU A 143 10.17 2.42 -3.75
CA GLU A 143 10.84 3.27 -4.73
C GLU A 143 9.92 4.37 -5.26
N VAL A 144 8.62 4.10 -5.38
CA VAL A 144 7.62 5.13 -5.72
C VAL A 144 7.48 6.14 -4.58
N GLU A 145 7.40 5.69 -3.33
CA GLU A 145 7.29 6.57 -2.16
C GLU A 145 8.51 7.48 -1.99
N LYS A 146 9.73 6.99 -2.25
CA LYS A 146 10.95 7.82 -2.23
C LYS A 146 10.89 9.00 -3.21
N ARG A 147 10.08 8.88 -4.28
CA ARG A 147 9.91 9.87 -5.36
C ARG A 147 8.61 10.65 -5.26
N GLU A 148 7.88 10.52 -4.15
CA GLU A 148 6.59 11.17 -3.92
C GLU A 148 6.63 12.68 -4.21
N SER A 149 7.67 13.38 -3.75
CA SER A 149 7.80 14.84 -3.96
C SER A 149 7.93 15.22 -5.45
N ALA A 150 8.70 14.47 -6.23
CA ALA A 150 8.90 14.68 -7.65
C ALA A 150 7.61 14.38 -8.44
N LEU A 151 6.96 13.26 -8.12
CA LEU A 151 5.68 12.84 -8.69
C LEU A 151 4.57 13.84 -8.36
N PHE A 152 4.51 14.32 -7.12
CA PHE A 152 3.57 15.35 -6.69
C PHE A 152 3.77 16.67 -7.41
N GLY A 153 5.04 17.04 -7.65
CA GLY A 153 5.37 18.15 -8.54
C GLY A 153 4.71 17.98 -9.91
N LEU A 154 4.80 16.80 -10.53
CA LEU A 154 4.19 16.51 -11.85
C LEU A 154 2.66 16.58 -11.82
N PHE A 155 2.02 16.17 -10.71
CA PHE A 155 0.56 16.19 -10.58
C PHE A 155 -0.06 17.58 -10.69
N LYS A 156 0.63 18.62 -10.20
CA LYS A 156 0.16 20.01 -10.29
C LYS A 156 0.15 20.54 -11.73
N THR A 157 1.04 20.02 -12.56
CA THR A 157 1.22 20.50 -13.94
C THR A 157 0.27 19.80 -14.91
N ALA A 158 -0.08 18.53 -14.68
CA ALA A 158 -0.85 17.71 -15.62
C ALA A 158 -2.04 17.00 -14.95
N ARG A 159 -3.21 17.64 -14.96
CA ARG A 159 -4.45 17.09 -14.35
C ARG A 159 -4.85 15.70 -14.88
N LYS A 160 -4.55 15.39 -16.15
CA LYS A 160 -4.80 14.06 -16.75
C LYS A 160 -3.90 12.98 -16.17
N SER A 161 -2.68 13.33 -15.77
CA SER A 161 -1.71 12.40 -15.17
C SER A 161 -2.11 11.94 -13.76
N ASN A 162 -2.79 12.81 -13.00
CA ASN A 162 -3.34 12.47 -11.68
C ASN A 162 -4.35 11.32 -11.79
N LEU A 163 -5.17 11.34 -12.85
CA LEU A 163 -6.15 10.29 -13.10
C LEU A 163 -5.50 8.94 -13.40
N THR A 164 -4.39 8.92 -14.14
CA THR A 164 -3.63 7.70 -14.43
C THR A 164 -3.07 7.08 -13.15
N MET A 165 -2.44 7.89 -12.28
CA MET A 165 -1.96 7.39 -10.99
C MET A 165 -3.12 6.87 -10.11
N LEU A 166 -4.26 7.58 -10.09
CA LEU A 166 -5.44 7.13 -9.34
C LEU A 166 -5.95 5.77 -9.83
N LYS A 167 -6.00 5.58 -11.16
CA LYS A 167 -6.39 4.31 -11.77
C LYS A 167 -5.42 3.20 -11.41
N LEU A 168 -4.11 3.46 -11.49
CA LEU A 168 -3.06 2.54 -11.09
C LEU A 168 -3.21 2.10 -9.63
N CYS A 169 -3.30 3.05 -8.69
CA CYS A 169 -3.46 2.73 -7.27
C CYS A 169 -4.74 1.91 -7.01
N ASN A 170 -5.85 2.25 -7.66
CA ASN A 170 -7.09 1.46 -7.55
C ASN A 170 -6.97 0.07 -8.17
N SER A 171 -6.22 -0.08 -9.27
CA SER A 171 -5.91 -1.38 -9.87
C SER A 171 -5.05 -2.23 -8.94
N LEU A 172 -4.04 -1.65 -8.30
CA LEU A 172 -3.22 -2.32 -7.29
C LEU A 172 -4.05 -2.77 -6.08
N LEU A 173 -4.94 -1.91 -5.56
CA LEU A 173 -5.84 -2.26 -4.45
C LEU A 173 -6.86 -3.36 -4.82
N ARG A 174 -7.14 -3.59 -6.10
CA ARG A 174 -7.92 -4.75 -6.58
C ARG A 174 -7.06 -6.00 -6.75
N LYS A 175 -5.81 -5.85 -7.21
CA LYS A 175 -4.84 -6.94 -7.43
C LYS A 175 -4.33 -7.54 -6.11
N LEU A 176 -4.15 -6.70 -5.09
CA LEU A 176 -3.64 -7.08 -3.79
C LEU A 176 -4.76 -7.67 -2.91
N SER A 177 -4.49 -8.79 -2.25
CA SER A 177 -5.42 -9.40 -1.31
C SER A 177 -5.61 -8.53 -0.08
N LYS A 178 -6.86 -8.20 0.24
CA LYS A 178 -7.21 -7.41 1.44
C LYS A 178 -6.99 -8.16 2.76
N GLY A 179 -6.79 -9.49 2.73
CA GLY A 179 -6.53 -10.30 3.91
C GLY A 179 -5.05 -10.60 4.17
N HIS A 180 -4.22 -10.67 3.12
CA HIS A 180 -2.80 -11.03 3.23
C HIS A 180 -1.86 -9.85 2.99
N ASN A 181 -2.22 -8.91 2.11
CA ASN A 181 -1.36 -7.81 1.68
C ASN A 181 -1.78 -6.49 2.35
N THR A 182 -2.21 -6.55 3.62
CA THR A 182 -2.82 -5.41 4.34
C THR A 182 -1.86 -4.23 4.48
N ALA A 183 -0.58 -4.49 4.77
CA ALA A 183 0.43 -3.47 4.95
C ALA A 183 0.65 -2.62 3.68
N ILE A 184 0.84 -3.27 2.52
CA ILE A 184 1.02 -2.56 1.25
C ILE A 184 -0.27 -1.84 0.80
N CYS A 185 -1.45 -2.44 1.01
CA CYS A 185 -2.72 -1.75 0.77
C CYS A 185 -2.84 -0.47 1.62
N GLY A 186 -2.45 -0.54 2.89
CA GLY A 186 -2.40 0.60 3.79
C GLY A 186 -1.46 1.70 3.29
N ARG A 187 -0.25 1.33 2.85
CA ARG A 187 0.72 2.27 2.26
C ARG A 187 0.20 2.96 1.01
N ILE A 188 -0.43 2.20 0.09
CA ILE A 188 -1.07 2.76 -1.11
C ILE A 188 -2.20 3.73 -0.73
N MET A 189 -3.05 3.37 0.23
CA MET A 189 -4.10 4.28 0.71
C MET A 189 -3.54 5.55 1.36
N MET A 190 -2.46 5.44 2.13
CA MET A 190 -1.77 6.61 2.70
C MET A 190 -1.13 7.49 1.62
N TYR A 191 -0.57 6.88 0.57
CA TYR A 191 -0.05 7.62 -0.57
C TYR A 191 -1.17 8.39 -1.30
N LEU A 192 -2.32 7.75 -1.54
CA LEU A 192 -3.49 8.41 -2.12
C LEU A 192 -3.99 9.57 -1.25
N SER A 193 -4.05 9.40 0.07
CA SER A 193 -4.58 10.45 0.96
C SER A 193 -3.65 11.66 1.10
N ARG A 194 -2.33 11.48 0.94
CA ARG A 194 -1.35 12.58 0.99
C ARG A 194 -1.28 13.38 -0.32
N ASN A 195 -1.41 12.71 -1.46
CA ASN A 195 -1.16 13.31 -2.78
C ASN A 195 -2.42 13.89 -3.44
N TRP A 196 -3.62 13.55 -2.98
CA TRP A 196 -4.86 14.13 -3.49
C TRP A 196 -5.37 15.23 -2.57
N GLU A 197 -5.71 16.37 -3.15
CA GLU A 197 -6.38 17.44 -2.42
C GLU A 197 -7.74 16.94 -1.91
N LEU A 198 -8.05 17.24 -0.64
CA LEU A 198 -9.34 16.88 -0.04
C LEU A 198 -10.55 17.49 -0.76
N SER A 199 -10.34 18.58 -1.51
CA SER A 199 -11.34 19.22 -2.36
C SER A 199 -11.58 18.49 -3.68
N ASP A 200 -10.75 17.51 -4.06
CA ASP A 200 -10.92 16.79 -5.31
C ASP A 200 -12.15 15.85 -5.23
N PRO A 201 -13.08 15.92 -6.20
CA PRO A 201 -14.21 15.00 -6.29
C PRO A 201 -13.86 13.51 -6.18
N SER A 202 -12.69 13.11 -6.67
CA SER A 202 -12.21 11.74 -6.64
C SER A 202 -11.67 11.29 -5.28
N ALA A 203 -11.37 12.23 -4.38
CA ALA A 203 -10.90 11.95 -3.02
C ALA A 203 -12.05 11.75 -2.02
N ILE A 204 -13.30 11.98 -2.44
CA ILE A 204 -14.47 11.93 -1.56
C ILE A 204 -15.54 10.95 -2.05
N ASN A 205 -16.08 10.15 -1.14
CA ASN A 205 -17.24 9.31 -1.40
C ASN A 205 -18.53 10.16 -1.40
N LYS A 206 -18.75 10.95 -2.47
CA LYS A 206 -19.90 11.87 -2.58
C LYS A 206 -21.25 11.18 -2.42
N GLY A 207 -21.33 9.92 -2.86
CA GLY A 207 -22.54 9.12 -2.77
C GLY A 207 -22.75 8.46 -1.40
N GLY A 208 -21.77 8.53 -0.50
CA GLY A 208 -21.82 7.85 0.80
C GLY A 208 -22.06 6.33 0.66
N MET A 209 -21.70 5.74 -0.48
CA MET A 209 -22.02 4.34 -0.74
C MET A 209 -21.23 3.46 0.21
N ALA A 210 -21.94 2.65 1.00
CA ALA A 210 -21.34 1.67 1.88
C ALA A 210 -20.73 0.52 1.07
N ASN A 211 -19.71 -0.12 1.63
CA ASN A 211 -19.09 -1.28 1.00
C ASN A 211 -19.89 -2.57 1.32
N LEU A 212 -20.92 -2.83 0.52
CA LEU A 212 -21.79 -4.00 0.67
C LEU A 212 -21.15 -5.33 0.23
N SER A 213 -19.92 -5.30 -0.30
CA SER A 213 -19.23 -6.53 -0.69
C SER A 213 -18.68 -7.29 0.52
N ASN A 214 -18.47 -6.62 1.65
CA ASN A 214 -17.97 -7.23 2.87
C ASN A 214 -19.11 -7.87 3.64
N LYS A 215 -19.53 -9.07 3.20
CA LYS A 215 -20.58 -9.84 3.85
C LYS A 215 -19.98 -10.72 4.94
N THR A 216 -20.46 -10.56 6.16
CA THR A 216 -20.12 -11.47 7.25
C THR A 216 -20.94 -12.75 7.09
N ALA A 217 -20.26 -13.85 6.78
CA ALA A 217 -20.83 -15.18 6.89
C ALA A 217 -20.63 -15.66 8.33
N PHE A 218 -21.66 -16.26 8.89
CA PHE A 218 -21.63 -16.87 10.22
C PHE A 218 -22.26 -18.26 10.12
N GLU A 219 -21.92 -19.12 11.07
CA GLU A 219 -22.22 -20.54 11.04
C GLU A 219 -23.72 -20.81 11.18
N GLU A 220 -24.17 -21.85 10.48
CA GLU A 220 -25.51 -22.43 10.68
C GLU A 220 -25.56 -23.21 12.01
N PRO A 221 -26.76 -23.49 12.57
CA PRO A 221 -26.89 -24.04 13.92
C PRO A 221 -26.09 -25.33 14.15
N GLU A 222 -26.03 -26.19 13.13
CA GLU A 222 -25.27 -27.45 13.19
C GLU A 222 -23.76 -27.23 13.21
N ASP A 223 -23.26 -26.28 12.40
CA ASP A 223 -21.84 -25.94 12.34
C ASP A 223 -21.38 -25.25 13.62
N PHE A 224 -22.20 -24.34 14.14
CA PHE A 224 -21.98 -23.70 15.42
C PHE A 224 -21.90 -24.72 16.56
N ALA A 225 -22.84 -25.66 16.65
CA ALA A 225 -22.82 -26.71 17.67
C ALA A 225 -21.58 -27.61 17.55
N ARG A 226 -21.15 -27.93 16.31
CA ARG A 226 -19.90 -28.67 16.08
C ARG A 226 -18.67 -27.89 16.53
N GLN A 227 -18.63 -26.58 16.28
CA GLN A 227 -17.52 -25.73 16.69
C GLN A 227 -17.45 -25.59 18.21
N GLN A 228 -18.56 -25.29 18.87
CA GLN A 228 -18.64 -25.18 20.32
C GLN A 228 -18.24 -26.50 21.02
N ALA A 229 -18.63 -27.66 20.48
CA ALA A 229 -18.21 -28.95 21.02
C ALA A 229 -16.68 -29.18 20.89
N ARG A 230 -16.06 -28.75 19.78
CA ARG A 230 -14.62 -28.82 19.57
C ARG A 230 -13.86 -27.89 20.50
N GLU A 231 -14.36 -26.68 20.70
CA GLU A 231 -13.79 -25.69 21.62
C GLU A 231 -13.86 -26.21 23.07
N ALA A 232 -15.00 -26.74 23.51
CA ALA A 232 -15.15 -27.36 24.82
C ALA A 232 -14.19 -28.56 25.03
N GLU A 233 -13.98 -29.39 24.00
CA GLU A 233 -13.01 -30.49 24.06
C GLU A 233 -11.57 -29.97 24.17
N LYS A 234 -11.23 -28.92 23.42
CA LYS A 234 -9.91 -28.28 23.48
C LYS A 234 -9.63 -27.70 24.87
N THR A 235 -10.58 -26.94 25.43
CA THR A 235 -10.45 -26.35 26.79
C THR A 235 -10.24 -27.44 27.84
N ARG A 236 -10.99 -28.55 27.76
CA ARG A 236 -10.79 -29.71 28.65
C ARG A 236 -9.39 -30.31 28.54
N ARG A 237 -8.88 -30.47 27.32
CA ARG A 237 -7.55 -31.02 27.08
C ARG A 237 -6.44 -30.09 27.56
N ASP A 238 -6.60 -28.78 27.37
CA ASP A 238 -5.63 -27.78 27.82
C ASP A 238 -5.59 -27.73 29.36
N GLU A 239 -6.74 -27.88 30.03
CA GLU A 239 -6.81 -27.97 31.49
C GLU A 239 -6.19 -29.27 32.04
N GLU A 240 -6.46 -30.42 31.41
CA GLU A 240 -5.80 -31.69 31.77
C GLU A 240 -4.27 -31.59 31.63
N LEU A 241 -3.78 -30.89 30.61
CA LEU A 241 -2.35 -30.65 30.40
C LEU A 241 -1.76 -29.71 31.46
N ARG A 242 -2.47 -28.64 31.84
CA ARG A 242 -2.07 -27.73 32.92
C ARG A 242 -1.93 -28.46 34.25
N VAL A 243 -2.94 -29.24 34.63
CA VAL A 243 -2.93 -30.03 35.87
C VAL A 243 -1.80 -31.08 35.86
N ALA A 244 -1.49 -31.67 34.70
CA ALA A 244 -0.38 -32.62 34.57
C ALA A 244 1.01 -31.96 34.69
N VAL A 245 1.16 -30.69 34.26
CA VAL A 245 2.41 -29.93 34.34
C VAL A 245 2.63 -29.30 35.73
N GLU A 246 1.56 -28.85 36.40
CA GLU A 246 1.61 -28.23 37.73
C GLU A 246 1.61 -29.24 38.90
N GLY A 247 1.87 -30.51 38.61
CA GLY A 247 2.01 -31.59 39.59
C GLY A 247 3.24 -31.47 40.50
N ARG A 248 3.41 -30.36 41.22
CA ARG A 248 4.21 -30.19 42.45
C ARG A 248 4.02 -28.82 43.11
N GLY A 249 2.80 -28.54 43.56
CA GLY A 249 2.58 -27.76 44.79
C GLY A 249 1.78 -26.47 44.63
N GLY A 250 0.83 -26.29 45.54
CA GLY A 250 0.16 -25.00 45.77
C GLY A 250 -1.26 -24.98 45.26
N LYS A 251 -2.19 -25.35 46.14
CA LYS A 251 -3.63 -25.13 45.98
C LYS A 251 -3.89 -23.65 46.25
N GLU A 252 -3.88 -22.79 45.22
CA GLU A 252 -4.46 -21.45 45.30
C GLU A 252 -5.55 -21.32 44.23
N GLY A 253 -6.72 -20.87 44.67
CA GLY A 253 -7.97 -21.02 43.94
C GLY A 253 -8.08 -20.07 42.74
N GLY A 254 -7.90 -20.62 41.55
CA GLY A 254 -8.59 -20.12 40.37
C GLY A 254 -10.07 -20.45 40.51
N GLU A 255 -10.94 -19.45 40.39
CA GLU A 255 -12.36 -19.66 40.17
C GLU A 255 -12.53 -20.58 38.95
N GLU A 256 -13.21 -21.72 39.13
CA GLU A 256 -13.75 -22.50 38.02
C GLU A 256 -14.73 -21.59 37.28
N VAL A 257 -14.25 -20.92 36.23
CA VAL A 257 -15.13 -20.29 35.26
C VAL A 257 -15.70 -21.45 34.45
N ASP A 258 -16.83 -21.99 34.91
CA ASP A 258 -17.70 -22.81 34.06
C ASP A 258 -18.11 -21.90 32.89
N GLU A 259 -17.37 -21.98 31.78
CA GLU A 259 -17.74 -21.32 30.53
C GLU A 259 -19.02 -21.98 30.02
N GLU A 260 -20.17 -21.41 30.41
CA GLU A 260 -21.46 -21.84 29.89
C GLU A 260 -21.47 -21.74 28.36
N PRO A 261 -22.05 -22.73 27.67
CA PRO A 261 -22.11 -22.73 26.22
C PRO A 261 -22.85 -21.48 25.74
N ILE A 262 -22.20 -20.70 24.88
CA ILE A 262 -22.81 -19.53 24.23
C ILE A 262 -24.09 -19.97 23.50
N ASP A 263 -25.20 -19.28 23.80
CA ASP A 263 -26.46 -19.52 23.12
C ASP A 263 -26.38 -19.14 21.64
N TYR A 264 -26.75 -20.07 20.76
CA TYR A 264 -26.82 -19.83 19.32
C TYR A 264 -27.79 -18.69 18.97
N SER A 265 -28.86 -18.50 19.76
CA SER A 265 -29.81 -17.42 19.50
C SER A 265 -29.14 -16.05 19.65
N LEU A 266 -28.34 -15.87 20.71
CA LEU A 266 -27.52 -14.69 20.92
C LEU A 266 -26.44 -14.54 19.85
N TYR A 267 -25.74 -15.62 19.50
CA TYR A 267 -24.74 -15.64 18.43
C TYR A 267 -25.31 -15.13 17.10
N LYS A 268 -26.46 -15.68 16.71
CA LYS A 268 -27.16 -15.30 15.47
C LYS A 268 -27.65 -13.85 15.52
N THR A 269 -28.22 -13.41 16.63
CA THR A 269 -28.66 -12.01 16.78
C THR A 269 -27.47 -11.05 16.71
N PHE A 270 -26.36 -11.39 17.36
CA PHE A 270 -25.14 -10.58 17.35
C PHE A 270 -24.57 -10.41 15.93
N TRP A 271 -24.32 -11.51 15.21
CA TRP A 271 -23.78 -11.42 13.86
C TRP A 271 -24.81 -10.93 12.83
N GLY A 272 -26.10 -11.14 13.09
CA GLY A 272 -27.20 -10.56 12.31
C GLY A 272 -27.22 -9.03 12.35
N LEU A 273 -26.78 -8.41 13.45
CA LEU A 273 -26.63 -6.94 13.52
C LEU A 273 -25.68 -6.39 12.46
N GLN A 274 -24.73 -7.19 11.97
CA GLN A 274 -23.81 -6.74 10.93
C GLN A 274 -24.54 -6.42 9.62
N GLU A 275 -25.64 -7.10 9.29
CA GLU A 275 -26.47 -6.79 8.13
C GLU A 275 -27.11 -5.40 8.25
N HIS A 276 -27.45 -5.00 9.47
CA HIS A 276 -28.02 -3.69 9.78
C HIS A 276 -26.96 -2.58 9.77
N VAL A 277 -25.79 -2.82 10.36
CA VAL A 277 -24.73 -1.81 10.52
C VAL A 277 -23.93 -1.60 9.23
N SER A 278 -23.82 -2.63 8.38
CA SER A 278 -23.08 -2.55 7.11
C SER A 278 -23.81 -1.77 6.01
N ASP A 279 -25.13 -1.63 6.10
CA ASP A 279 -25.95 -0.81 5.21
C ASP A 279 -26.91 0.11 6.00
N PRO A 280 -26.41 1.25 6.52
CA PRO A 280 -27.25 2.17 7.28
C PRO A 280 -28.43 2.74 6.49
N ALA A 281 -28.32 2.83 5.16
CA ALA A 281 -29.39 3.36 4.32
C ALA A 281 -30.61 2.43 4.35
N ARG A 282 -30.41 1.11 4.43
CA ARG A 282 -31.49 0.12 4.52
C ARG A 282 -32.32 0.27 5.80
N LEU A 283 -31.71 0.68 6.91
CA LEU A 283 -32.40 0.92 8.18
C LEU A 283 -33.42 2.05 8.10
N LEU A 284 -33.21 3.02 7.22
CA LEU A 284 -34.05 4.18 7.06
C LEU A 284 -35.17 3.98 6.02
N GLN A 285 -35.21 2.83 5.35
CA GLN A 285 -36.19 2.56 4.29
C GLN A 285 -37.55 2.06 4.81
N SER A 286 -37.60 1.46 6.00
CA SER A 286 -38.84 0.93 6.56
C SER A 286 -38.85 0.98 8.09
N GLU A 287 -40.03 1.20 8.69
CA GLU A 287 -40.21 1.23 10.14
C GLU A 287 -39.97 -0.16 10.76
N GLU A 288 -40.29 -1.22 10.01
CA GLU A 288 -40.05 -2.61 10.41
C GLU A 288 -38.56 -2.92 10.49
N ALA A 289 -37.77 -2.45 9.52
CA ALA A 289 -36.32 -2.63 9.50
C ALA A 289 -35.66 -1.90 10.69
N TRP A 290 -36.08 -0.67 10.95
CA TRP A 290 -35.62 0.10 12.12
C TRP A 290 -36.00 -0.58 13.44
N SER A 291 -37.24 -1.05 13.54
CA SER A 291 -37.74 -1.74 14.74
C SER A 291 -37.05 -3.08 14.97
N ALA A 292 -36.69 -3.81 13.90
CA ALA A 292 -35.91 -5.04 13.99
C ALA A 292 -34.51 -4.77 14.55
N PHE A 293 -33.80 -3.79 13.99
CA PHE A 293 -32.50 -3.37 14.49
C PHE A 293 -32.54 -2.99 15.98
N LEU A 294 -33.52 -2.18 16.41
CA LEU A 294 -33.63 -1.80 17.83
C LEU A 294 -33.87 -2.99 18.76
N ARG A 295 -34.67 -3.98 18.34
CA ARG A 295 -34.87 -5.20 19.13
C ARG A 295 -33.59 -5.99 19.26
N ASP A 296 -32.91 -6.24 18.14
CA ASP A 296 -31.71 -7.06 18.09
C ASP A 296 -30.55 -6.39 18.85
N ALA A 297 -30.39 -5.07 18.67
CA ALA A 297 -29.37 -4.29 19.38
C ALA A 297 -29.62 -4.27 20.88
N LYS A 298 -30.90 -4.18 21.30
CA LYS A 298 -31.26 -4.24 22.72
C LYS A 298 -30.90 -5.59 23.34
N VAL A 299 -31.18 -6.71 22.65
CA VAL A 299 -30.81 -8.05 23.15
C VAL A 299 -29.30 -8.16 23.37
N VAL A 300 -28.51 -7.72 22.39
CA VAL A 300 -27.03 -7.76 22.48
C VAL A 300 -26.50 -6.85 23.59
N LEU A 301 -26.98 -5.61 23.68
CA LEU A 301 -26.54 -4.68 24.71
C LEU A 301 -26.92 -5.16 26.12
N GLN A 302 -28.10 -5.76 26.29
CA GLN A 302 -28.50 -6.37 27.57
C GLN A 302 -27.62 -7.56 27.94
N ALA A 303 -27.20 -8.37 26.97
CA ALA A 303 -26.22 -9.42 27.20
C ALA A 303 -24.90 -8.81 27.69
N PHE A 304 -24.37 -7.78 27.01
CA PHE A 304 -23.14 -7.09 27.42
C PHE A 304 -23.25 -6.43 28.81
N GLU A 305 -24.38 -5.82 29.16
CA GLU A 305 -24.61 -5.29 30.51
C GLU A 305 -24.60 -6.38 31.59
N GLY A 306 -25.00 -7.60 31.25
CA GLY A 306 -24.93 -8.77 32.13
C GLY A 306 -23.50 -9.27 32.38
N PHE A 307 -22.54 -8.92 31.52
CA PHE A 307 -21.13 -9.29 31.65
C PHE A 307 -20.31 -8.07 32.08
N THR A 308 -20.10 -7.91 33.38
CA THR A 308 -19.10 -6.96 33.88
C THR A 308 -17.71 -7.56 33.74
N VAL A 309 -16.92 -7.08 32.78
CA VAL A 309 -15.50 -7.42 32.68
C VAL A 309 -14.79 -6.88 33.92
N SER A 310 -14.10 -7.74 34.69
CA SER A 310 -13.37 -7.27 35.88
C SER A 310 -12.27 -6.29 35.48
N GLU A 311 -11.96 -5.30 36.32
CA GLU A 311 -10.87 -4.35 36.05
C GLU A 311 -9.52 -5.06 35.84
N GLU A 312 -9.32 -6.23 36.44
CA GLU A 312 -8.15 -7.09 36.28
C GLU A 312 -8.11 -7.76 34.90
N ALA A 313 -9.25 -8.21 34.37
CA ALA A 313 -9.36 -8.73 33.01
C ALA A 313 -9.13 -7.64 31.96
N VAL A 314 -9.65 -6.42 32.19
CA VAL A 314 -9.36 -5.26 31.33
C VAL A 314 -7.88 -4.90 31.37
N ALA A 315 -7.25 -4.86 32.55
CA ALA A 315 -5.83 -4.59 32.68
C ALA A 315 -4.97 -5.67 32.00
N THR A 316 -5.38 -6.94 32.06
CA THR A 316 -4.68 -8.04 31.40
C THR A 316 -4.78 -7.96 29.87
N LEU A 317 -5.96 -7.63 29.33
CA LEU A 317 -6.16 -7.42 27.89
C LEU A 317 -5.41 -6.20 27.34
N LEU A 318 -5.24 -5.15 28.14
CA LEU A 318 -4.45 -3.98 27.75
C LEU A 318 -2.94 -4.19 27.87
N ASN A 319 -2.50 -5.17 28.65
CA ASN A 319 -1.08 -5.44 28.94
C ASN A 319 -0.51 -6.71 28.28
N GLY A 320 -1.34 -7.54 27.61
CA GLY A 320 -0.92 -8.84 27.08
C GLY A 320 -0.70 -8.88 25.57
N GLU A 321 0.54 -8.61 25.12
CA GLU A 321 1.30 -9.31 24.05
C GLU A 321 2.65 -8.60 23.75
N GLU A 322 3.51 -8.44 24.77
CA GLU A 322 4.96 -8.27 24.59
C GLU A 322 5.66 -9.42 25.33
N GLY A 323 5.74 -10.61 24.71
CA GLY A 323 6.31 -11.75 25.44
C GLY A 323 6.27 -13.10 24.75
N ALA A 324 6.55 -13.16 23.45
CA ALA A 324 6.93 -14.41 22.78
C ALA A 324 7.94 -14.11 21.65
N GLY A 325 9.00 -13.41 22.00
CA GLY A 325 10.21 -13.25 21.18
C GLY A 325 11.33 -14.06 21.84
N GLU A 326 11.83 -15.05 21.12
CA GLU A 326 12.87 -16.00 21.48
C GLU A 326 14.03 -15.39 22.28
N GLU A 327 14.25 -15.89 23.49
CA GLU A 327 15.56 -15.78 24.14
C GLU A 327 16.54 -16.71 23.43
N GLY A 328 17.58 -16.12 22.83
CA GLY A 328 18.68 -16.87 22.24
C GLY A 328 19.83 -15.99 21.75
N GLY A 329 20.77 -15.67 22.64
CA GLY A 329 22.15 -15.36 22.25
C GLY A 329 22.66 -13.97 22.59
N GLU A 330 23.20 -13.83 23.81
CA GLU A 330 24.23 -12.85 24.12
C GLU A 330 25.47 -13.07 23.23
N GLU A 331 26.02 -12.01 22.62
CA GLU A 331 27.46 -11.73 22.68
C GLU A 331 27.80 -10.28 22.23
N GLY A 332 28.26 -9.48 23.20
CA GLY A 332 29.43 -8.58 23.10
C GLY A 332 29.50 -7.49 22.02
N GLY A 333 29.32 -6.23 22.41
CA GLY A 333 29.75 -5.08 21.59
C GLY A 333 29.62 -3.73 22.29
N ARG A 334 30.69 -3.29 22.96
CA ARG A 334 30.84 -2.03 23.70
C ARG A 334 31.12 -0.84 22.77
N MET A 335 30.66 0.36 23.19
CA MET A 335 30.88 1.75 22.71
C MET A 335 29.65 2.31 21.98
N GLY A 336 29.02 3.42 22.36
CA GLY A 336 29.41 4.51 23.24
C GLY A 336 29.32 5.82 22.48
N GLU A 337 28.17 6.50 22.51
CA GLU A 337 28.09 7.97 22.53
C GLU A 337 26.67 8.42 22.83
N ARG A 338 26.55 9.23 23.88
CA ARG A 338 25.31 9.73 24.47
C ARG A 338 25.19 11.18 24.02
N THR A 339 24.37 11.47 23.02
CA THR A 339 24.11 12.84 22.57
C THR A 339 23.05 13.46 23.48
N GLU A 340 23.47 14.41 24.31
CA GLU A 340 22.61 15.18 25.21
C GLU A 340 21.65 16.06 24.40
N ILE A 341 20.34 15.91 24.67
CA ILE A 341 19.28 16.76 24.14
C ILE A 341 19.13 17.94 25.10
N GLY A 342 19.54 19.13 24.66
CA GLY A 342 19.40 20.38 25.40
C GLY A 342 17.94 20.86 25.54
N PRO A 343 17.62 21.67 26.57
CA PRO A 343 16.25 22.02 26.91
C PRO A 343 15.64 23.07 25.97
N ARG A 344 14.41 22.81 25.53
CA ARG A 344 13.54 23.70 24.74
C ARG A 344 13.27 25.02 25.48
N GLN A 345 13.67 26.15 24.89
CA GLN A 345 13.20 27.47 25.33
C GLN A 345 11.75 27.69 24.88
N ARG A 346 10.89 28.05 25.84
CA ARG A 346 9.55 28.58 25.61
C ARG A 346 9.66 30.08 25.34
N GLU A 347 9.42 30.51 24.12
CA GLU A 347 9.18 31.93 23.83
C GLU A 347 7.80 32.34 24.34
N ARG A 348 7.80 33.17 25.39
CA ARG A 348 6.66 34.02 25.75
C ARG A 348 6.66 35.21 24.79
N LYS A 349 5.62 35.33 23.96
CA LYS A 349 5.26 36.62 23.36
C LYS A 349 4.50 37.44 24.40
N GLU A 350 5.10 38.52 24.86
CA GLU A 350 4.40 39.65 25.46
C GLU A 350 4.54 40.87 24.54
N LYS A 351 3.37 41.45 24.24
CA LYS A 351 3.07 42.75 23.58
C LYS A 351 3.24 42.86 22.07
#